data_AF-M0CKJ7-F1
#
_entry.id   AF-M0CKJ7-F1
#
_cell.length_a   1.000
_cell.length_b   1.000
_cell.length_c   1.000
_cell.angle_alpha   90.00
_cell.angle_beta   90.00
_cell.angle_gamma   90.00
#
_symmetry.space_group_name_H-M   'P 1'
#
loop_
_entity.id
_entity.type
_entity.pdbx_description
1 polymer ?
#
loop_
_entity_poly.entity_id
_entity_poly.type
_entity_poly.pdbx_seq_one_letter_code
_entity_poly.pdbx_strand_id
1 'polypeptide(L)'
;MASSNPSIKAVDIPTEVPPRDTFQITVTARQGRGGDPIMSSGACPTKTGDPTGWVTPVTLWVDGERQGTEKLCLANDNEREAIFSLSLSPGEHTVEVRIHQVGDAIPLFQTWEQNIESSTYDDVRQTVTTDENARDPSRKTPAESLMGYVESIAKSLGASTTMLAAGAIGAIVLLGVL
;
A
#
# COMPACT_ATOMS: atom_id res chain seq x y z
N MET A 1 3.16 -9.63 -25.85
CA MET A 1 3.42 -8.30 -25.27
C MET A 1 3.08 -8.37 -23.80
N ALA A 2 4.02 -8.04 -22.94
CA ALA A 2 3.93 -8.18 -21.49
C ALA A 2 3.80 -6.80 -20.85
N SER A 3 2.76 -6.62 -20.05
CA SER A 3 2.49 -5.41 -19.30
C SER A 3 2.13 -5.77 -17.86
N SER A 4 2.43 -4.88 -16.92
CA SER A 4 1.94 -5.04 -15.55
C SER A 4 0.41 -4.94 -15.52
N ASN A 5 -0.20 -5.36 -14.41
CA ASN A 5 -1.64 -5.26 -14.16
C ASN A 5 -1.81 -4.93 -12.67
N PRO A 6 -1.35 -3.74 -12.27
CA PRO A 6 -1.34 -3.36 -10.86
C PRO A 6 -2.74 -2.88 -10.46
N SER A 7 -3.06 -2.91 -9.18
CA SER A 7 -4.33 -2.37 -8.66
C SER A 7 -4.13 -1.92 -7.23
N ILE A 8 -4.91 -0.94 -6.81
CA ILE A 8 -4.96 -0.48 -5.44
C ILE A 8 -5.93 -1.39 -4.68
N LYS A 9 -5.46 -2.03 -3.61
CA LYS A 9 -6.29 -2.88 -2.75
C LYS A 9 -6.86 -2.13 -1.57
N ALA A 10 -6.02 -1.30 -0.96
CA ALA A 10 -6.39 -0.47 0.17
C ALA A 10 -5.55 0.79 0.15
N VAL A 11 -6.14 1.88 0.61
CA VAL A 11 -5.43 3.11 0.94
C VAL A 11 -5.93 3.58 2.29
N ASP A 12 -5.00 3.90 3.17
CA ASP A 12 -5.29 4.55 4.44
C ASP A 12 -5.00 6.05 4.29
N ILE A 13 -6.06 6.82 3.97
CA ILE A 13 -6.03 8.29 3.94
C ILE A 13 -6.92 8.78 5.09
N PRO A 14 -6.39 9.54 6.06
CA PRO A 14 -7.22 10.14 7.10
C PRO A 14 -8.17 11.17 6.49
N THR A 15 -9.41 11.26 6.98
CA THR A 15 -10.36 12.30 6.54
C THR A 15 -10.05 13.67 7.16
N GLU A 16 -9.39 13.68 8.32
CA GLU A 16 -9.05 14.88 9.07
C GLU A 16 -7.64 14.76 9.67
N VAL A 17 -6.84 15.83 9.61
CA VAL A 17 -5.49 15.89 10.19
C VAL A 17 -5.17 17.27 10.77
N PRO A 18 -4.29 17.37 11.78
CA PRO A 18 -3.80 18.67 12.21
C PRO A 18 -3.02 19.37 11.08
N PRO A 19 -3.19 20.69 10.88
CA PRO A 19 -2.43 21.41 9.88
C PRO A 19 -0.94 21.43 10.26
N ARG A 20 -0.06 21.29 9.26
CA ARG A 20 1.41 21.34 9.37
C ARG A 20 2.06 20.21 10.16
N ASP A 21 1.27 19.27 10.69
CA ASP A 21 1.78 18.01 11.21
C ASP A 21 2.05 17.04 10.07
N THR A 22 2.98 16.11 10.30
CA THR A 22 3.32 15.06 9.32
C THR A 22 2.54 13.79 9.65
N PHE A 23 1.84 13.25 8.66
CA PHE A 23 1.15 11.97 8.75
C PHE A 23 1.59 11.04 7.62
N GLN A 24 1.27 9.75 7.77
CA GLN A 24 1.59 8.73 6.79
C GLN A 24 0.34 8.27 6.05
N ILE A 25 0.47 8.08 4.75
CA ILE A 25 -0.52 7.42 3.90
C ILE A 25 0.08 6.08 3.48
N THR A 26 -0.62 5.00 3.82
CA THR A 26 -0.21 3.64 3.43
C THR A 26 -1.07 3.17 2.26
N VAL A 27 -0.43 2.74 1.19
CA VAL A 27 -1.07 2.25 -0.03
C VAL A 27 -0.71 0.78 -0.20
N THR A 28 -1.69 -0.11 -0.13
CA THR A 28 -1.50 -1.53 -0.46
C THR A 28 -1.80 -1.74 -1.94
N ALA A 29 -0.78 -2.10 -2.71
CA ALA A 29 -0.88 -2.38 -4.13
C ALA A 29 -0.76 -3.89 -4.40
N ARG A 30 -1.53 -4.39 -5.36
CA ARG A 30 -1.46 -5.77 -5.86
C ARG A 30 -1.14 -5.82 -7.34
N GLN A 31 -0.28 -6.75 -7.73
CA GLN A 31 -0.13 -7.14 -9.12
C GLN A 31 -1.05 -8.33 -9.42
N GLY A 32 -1.99 -8.14 -10.33
CA GLY A 32 -2.83 -9.22 -10.87
C GLY A 32 -2.01 -10.19 -11.71
N ARG A 33 -2.64 -11.30 -12.12
CA ARG A 33 -2.00 -12.27 -13.01
C ARG A 33 -1.76 -11.65 -14.38
N GLY A 34 -0.54 -11.76 -14.90
CA GLY A 34 -0.16 -11.21 -16.19
C GLY A 34 1.09 -11.86 -16.77
N GLY A 35 1.59 -11.30 -17.88
CA GLY A 35 2.87 -11.71 -18.46
C GLY A 35 4.02 -11.38 -17.52
N ASP A 36 5.05 -12.23 -17.49
CA ASP A 36 6.24 -11.96 -16.70
C ASP A 36 7.10 -10.87 -17.37
N PRO A 37 7.74 -9.99 -16.59
CA PRO A 37 8.58 -8.91 -17.10
C PRO A 37 9.94 -9.37 -17.62
N ILE A 38 10.14 -10.66 -17.86
CA ILE A 38 11.45 -11.19 -18.26
C ILE A 38 11.94 -10.44 -19.51
N MET A 39 13.11 -9.82 -19.40
CA MET A 39 13.72 -8.95 -20.43
C MET A 39 12.95 -7.66 -20.76
N SER A 40 11.98 -7.26 -19.93
CA SER A 40 11.31 -5.96 -20.03
C SER A 40 12.06 -4.87 -19.25
N SER A 41 11.95 -3.62 -19.70
CA SER A 41 12.49 -2.44 -19.01
C SER A 41 11.85 -2.19 -17.64
N GLY A 42 10.70 -2.80 -17.38
CA GLY A 42 9.99 -2.74 -16.09
C GLY A 42 10.30 -3.90 -15.15
N ALA A 43 11.31 -4.74 -15.41
CA ALA A 43 11.62 -5.89 -14.56
C ALA A 43 12.35 -5.49 -13.26
N CYS A 44 12.03 -6.18 -12.17
CA CYS A 44 12.78 -6.14 -10.92
C CYS A 44 12.97 -7.55 -10.34
N PRO A 45 14.11 -7.79 -9.65
CA PRO A 45 14.34 -9.04 -8.96
C PRO A 45 13.42 -9.16 -7.74
N THR A 46 12.78 -10.32 -7.60
CA THR A 46 12.07 -10.67 -6.36
C THR A 46 13.06 -11.05 -5.26
N LYS A 47 12.57 -11.38 -4.05
CA LYS A 47 13.42 -11.78 -2.92
C LYS A 47 14.27 -13.04 -3.22
N THR A 48 13.85 -13.86 -4.18
CA THR A 48 14.60 -15.04 -4.64
C THR A 48 15.61 -14.72 -5.75
N GLY A 49 15.70 -13.46 -6.19
CA GLY A 49 16.57 -13.03 -7.29
C GLY A 49 15.95 -13.20 -8.67
N ASP A 50 14.75 -13.79 -8.76
CA ASP A 50 14.08 -14.03 -10.04
C ASP A 50 13.48 -12.72 -10.59
N PRO A 51 13.75 -12.35 -11.87
CA PRO A 51 13.27 -11.11 -12.48
C PRO A 51 11.80 -11.22 -12.95
N THR A 52 10.93 -11.73 -12.08
CA THR A 52 9.50 -11.95 -12.35
C THR A 52 8.62 -10.84 -11.77
N GLY A 53 9.21 -9.83 -11.13
CA GLY A 53 8.50 -8.67 -10.59
C GLY A 53 8.47 -7.49 -11.55
N TRP A 54 7.34 -6.77 -11.57
CA TRP A 54 7.20 -5.50 -12.26
C TRP A 54 7.55 -4.34 -11.32
N VAL A 55 8.39 -3.41 -11.78
CA VAL A 55 8.63 -2.10 -11.14
C VAL A 55 7.38 -1.25 -11.34
N THR A 56 6.47 -1.34 -10.38
CA THR A 56 5.17 -0.67 -10.40
C THR A 56 5.26 0.67 -9.67
N PRO A 57 5.10 1.80 -10.37
CA PRO A 57 5.09 3.13 -9.74
C PRO A 57 3.77 3.41 -9.06
N VAL A 58 3.82 3.93 -7.84
CA VAL A 58 2.70 4.49 -7.09
C VAL A 58 3.02 5.97 -6.87
N THR A 59 2.09 6.86 -7.19
CA THR A 59 2.27 8.31 -7.06
C THR A 59 1.25 8.91 -6.12
N LEU A 60 1.70 9.82 -5.26
CA LEU A 60 0.86 10.63 -4.39
C LEU A 60 0.69 12.03 -4.99
N TRP A 61 -0.53 12.52 -4.99
CA TRP A 61 -0.93 13.84 -5.47
C TRP A 61 -1.75 14.55 -4.41
N VAL A 62 -1.57 15.87 -4.30
CA VAL A 62 -2.35 16.75 -3.43
C VAL A 62 -2.75 17.96 -4.26
N ASP A 63 -4.05 18.22 -4.34
CA ASP A 63 -4.64 19.34 -5.11
C ASP A 63 -4.17 19.39 -6.58
N GLY A 64 -3.96 18.21 -7.18
CA GLY A 64 -3.47 18.07 -8.54
C GLY A 64 -1.95 18.22 -8.70
N GLU A 65 -1.19 18.44 -7.63
CA GLU A 65 0.27 18.49 -7.64
C GLU A 65 0.89 17.19 -7.13
N ARG A 66 1.84 16.63 -7.89
CA ARG A 66 2.53 15.39 -7.52
C ARG A 66 3.50 15.64 -6.37
N GLN A 67 3.23 15.00 -5.23
CA GLN A 67 4.05 15.10 -4.03
C GLN A 67 5.19 14.09 -4.00
N GLY A 68 4.98 12.89 -4.55
CA GLY A 68 5.97 11.82 -4.48
C GLY A 68 5.69 10.65 -5.39
N THR A 69 6.68 9.75 -5.49
CA THR A 69 6.58 8.50 -6.23
C THR A 69 7.35 7.42 -5.50
N GLU A 70 6.68 6.32 -5.18
CA GLU A 70 7.28 5.10 -4.66
C GLU A 70 7.25 4.02 -5.75
N LYS A 71 8.28 3.17 -5.80
CA LYS A 71 8.38 2.10 -6.78
C LYS A 71 8.34 0.75 -6.08
N LEU A 72 7.29 -0.02 -6.34
CA LEU A 72 7.10 -1.34 -5.76
C LEU A 72 7.54 -2.42 -6.74
N CYS A 73 8.28 -3.42 -6.25
CA CYS A 73 8.56 -4.62 -7.02
C CYS A 73 7.47 -5.66 -6.80
N LEU A 74 6.52 -5.77 -7.74
CA LEU A 74 5.34 -6.63 -7.62
C LEU A 74 5.41 -7.79 -8.62
N ALA A 75 5.59 -9.00 -8.10
CA ALA A 75 5.41 -10.23 -8.89
C ALA A 75 3.92 -10.55 -9.06
N ASN A 76 3.61 -11.41 -10.03
CA ASN A 76 2.26 -11.94 -10.22
C ASN A 76 1.65 -12.46 -8.90
N ASP A 77 0.42 -12.03 -8.63
CA ASP A 77 -0.36 -12.37 -7.43
C ASP A 77 0.27 -11.95 -6.08
N ASN A 78 1.20 -10.99 -6.12
CA ASN A 78 1.86 -10.44 -4.94
C ASN A 78 1.31 -9.05 -4.57
N GLU A 79 1.43 -8.71 -3.29
CA GLU A 79 1.00 -7.45 -2.71
C GLU A 79 2.16 -6.80 -1.94
N ARG A 80 2.28 -5.47 -2.05
CA ARG A 80 3.22 -4.68 -1.24
C ARG A 80 2.65 -3.33 -0.90
N GLU A 81 3.23 -2.73 0.13
CA GLU A 81 2.85 -1.42 0.62
C GLU A 81 3.83 -0.35 0.13
N ALA A 82 3.30 0.79 -0.30
CA ALA A 82 4.01 2.05 -0.43
C ALA A 82 3.57 2.98 0.70
N ILE A 83 4.51 3.69 1.31
CA ILE A 83 4.22 4.61 2.43
C ILE A 83 4.69 6.01 2.00
N PHE A 84 3.78 6.97 2.06
CA PHE A 84 4.08 8.38 1.81
C PHE A 84 3.97 9.16 3.12
N SER A 85 4.91 10.07 3.35
CA SER A 85 4.83 11.06 4.44
C SER A 85 4.37 12.39 3.87
N LEU A 86 3.32 12.97 4.44
CA LEU A 86 2.71 14.19 3.95
C LEU A 86 2.44 15.16 5.11
N SER A 87 2.49 16.46 4.80
CA SER A 87 1.99 17.52 5.68
C SER A 87 1.14 18.49 4.86
N LEU A 88 0.03 18.92 5.43
CA LEU A 88 -0.97 19.74 4.74
C LEU A 88 -1.09 21.12 5.39
N SER A 89 -1.33 22.14 4.58
CA SER A 89 -1.68 23.48 5.06
C SER A 89 -3.09 23.51 5.66
N PRO A 90 -3.46 24.58 6.39
CA PRO A 90 -4.84 24.84 6.77
C PRO A 90 -5.79 24.89 5.55
N GLY A 91 -6.91 24.15 5.57
CA GLY A 91 -7.89 24.09 4.49
C GLY A 91 -8.39 22.68 4.15
N GLU A 92 -9.14 22.59 3.05
CA GLU A 92 -9.55 21.33 2.44
C GLU A 92 -8.59 20.97 1.30
N HIS A 93 -8.13 19.72 1.29
CA HIS A 93 -7.18 19.21 0.31
C HIS A 93 -7.72 17.95 -0.36
N THR A 94 -7.50 17.79 -1.65
CA THR A 94 -7.79 16.53 -2.36
C THR A 94 -6.53 15.71 -2.44
N VAL A 95 -6.50 14.60 -1.70
CA VAL A 95 -5.41 13.63 -1.76
C VAL A 95 -5.77 12.53 -2.74
N GLU A 96 -4.89 12.28 -3.69
CA GLU A 96 -5.07 11.26 -4.72
C GLU A 96 -3.84 10.34 -4.77
N VAL A 97 -4.10 9.04 -4.80
CA VAL A 97 -3.09 8.01 -5.02
C VAL A 97 -3.38 7.36 -6.37
N ARG A 98 -2.38 7.33 -7.25
CA ARG A 98 -2.47 6.66 -8.55
C ARG A 98 -1.44 5.54 -8.63
N ILE A 99 -1.80 4.42 -9.23
CA ILE A 99 -0.87 3.35 -9.58
C ILE A 99 -0.72 3.24 -11.10
N HIS A 100 0.52 3.07 -11.56
CA HIS A 100 0.85 3.13 -12.99
C HIS A 100 1.21 1.77 -13.54
N GLN A 101 0.70 1.48 -14.74
CA GLN A 101 1.10 0.34 -15.54
C GLN A 101 2.46 0.58 -16.20
N VAL A 102 3.21 -0.50 -16.40
CA VAL A 102 4.52 -0.51 -17.07
C VAL A 102 4.61 -1.67 -18.06
N GLY A 103 5.68 -1.71 -18.86
CA GLY A 103 5.85 -2.67 -19.95
C GLY A 103 5.19 -2.17 -21.23
N ASP A 104 4.58 -3.07 -21.98
CA ASP A 104 4.05 -2.77 -23.33
C ASP A 104 2.79 -1.89 -23.33
N ALA A 105 2.28 -1.52 -22.15
CA ALA A 105 1.26 -0.48 -21.99
C ALA A 105 1.82 0.92 -22.29
N ILE A 106 3.14 1.09 -22.22
CA ILE A 106 3.80 2.36 -22.52
C ILE A 106 4.33 2.32 -23.96
N PRO A 107 4.13 3.38 -24.76
CA PRO A 107 4.68 3.45 -26.11
C PRO A 107 6.19 3.21 -26.13
N LEU A 108 6.68 2.58 -27.19
CA LEU A 108 8.10 2.32 -27.38
C LEU A 108 8.92 3.62 -27.25
N PHE A 109 10.05 3.52 -26.55
CA PHE A 109 10.97 4.63 -26.24
C PHE A 109 10.44 5.71 -25.31
N GLN A 110 9.27 5.52 -24.70
CA GLN A 110 8.73 6.44 -23.71
C GLN A 110 8.75 5.81 -22.32
N THR A 111 8.73 6.66 -21.28
CA THR A 111 8.57 6.22 -19.89
C THR A 111 7.11 6.32 -19.46
N TRP A 112 6.76 5.61 -18.40
CA TRP A 112 5.45 5.78 -17.76
C TRP A 112 5.25 7.24 -17.29
N GLU A 113 6.32 7.91 -16.82
CA GLU A 113 6.25 9.32 -16.39
C GLU A 113 5.87 10.27 -17.54
N GLN A 114 6.34 10.00 -18.75
CA GLN A 114 5.99 10.76 -19.95
C GLN A 114 4.54 10.50 -20.41
N ASN A 115 3.93 9.41 -19.96
CA ASN A 115 2.60 8.93 -20.35
C ASN A 115 1.66 8.82 -19.15
N ILE A 116 1.85 9.66 -18.13
CA ILE A 116 1.29 9.47 -16.79
C ILE A 116 -0.23 9.25 -16.77
N GLU A 117 -0.95 9.96 -17.63
CA GLU A 117 -2.41 9.83 -17.76
C GLU A 117 -2.80 8.49 -18.38
N SER A 118 -2.17 8.09 -19.48
CA SER A 118 -2.43 6.80 -20.12
C SER A 118 -1.84 5.60 -19.38
N SER A 119 -0.86 5.81 -18.50
CA SER A 119 -0.28 4.76 -17.66
C SER A 119 -1.01 4.61 -16.35
N THR A 120 -1.83 5.57 -15.91
CA THR A 120 -2.63 5.44 -14.70
C THR A 120 -3.62 4.30 -14.90
N TYR A 121 -3.47 3.25 -14.10
CA TYR A 121 -4.27 2.04 -14.23
C TYR A 121 -5.40 1.98 -13.20
N ASP A 122 -5.14 2.50 -12.00
CA ASP A 122 -6.10 2.57 -10.90
C ASP A 122 -5.77 3.80 -10.03
N ASP A 123 -6.79 4.41 -9.45
CA ASP A 123 -6.67 5.60 -8.62
C ASP A 123 -7.71 5.67 -7.50
N VAL A 124 -7.31 6.25 -6.38
CA VAL A 124 -8.17 6.52 -5.23
C VAL A 124 -8.03 7.98 -4.85
N ARG A 125 -9.17 8.66 -4.67
CA ARG A 125 -9.24 10.07 -4.30
C ARG A 125 -10.04 10.25 -3.03
N GLN A 126 -9.54 11.08 -2.13
CA GLN A 126 -10.21 11.42 -0.88
C GLN A 126 -9.95 12.87 -0.48
N THR A 127 -10.99 13.55 -0.03
CA THR A 127 -10.87 14.88 0.57
C THR A 127 -10.40 14.74 2.01
N VAL A 128 -9.39 15.54 2.37
CA VAL A 128 -8.81 15.63 3.70
C VAL A 128 -8.97 17.06 4.19
N THR A 129 -9.60 17.24 5.34
CA THR A 129 -9.77 18.55 5.97
C THR A 129 -8.73 18.74 7.05
N THR A 130 -8.08 19.90 7.11
CA THR A 130 -7.21 20.23 8.22
C THR A 130 -7.91 21.09 9.26
N ASP A 131 -7.88 20.63 10.52
CA ASP A 131 -8.43 21.32 11.68
C ASP A 131 -7.41 21.28 12.82
N GLU A 132 -7.21 22.40 13.52
CA GLU A 132 -6.28 22.46 14.66
C GLU A 132 -6.67 21.50 15.80
N ASN A 133 -7.95 21.12 15.88
CA ASN A 133 -8.49 20.18 16.86
C ASN A 133 -8.61 18.74 16.31
N ALA A 134 -8.24 18.51 15.05
CA ALA A 134 -8.25 17.18 14.47
C ALA A 134 -7.37 16.23 15.27
N ARG A 135 -7.75 14.96 15.29
CA ARG A 135 -6.93 13.93 15.91
C ARG A 135 -5.67 13.72 15.07
N ASP A 136 -4.50 13.84 15.69
CA ASP A 136 -3.22 13.53 15.04
C ASP A 136 -3.16 12.03 14.66
N PRO A 137 -3.24 11.67 13.36
CA PRO A 137 -3.22 10.28 12.91
C PRO A 137 -1.84 9.63 13.08
N SER A 138 -0.78 10.40 13.30
CA SER A 138 0.56 9.86 13.56
C SER A 138 0.67 9.27 14.98
N ARG A 139 -0.26 9.60 15.88
CA ARG A 139 -0.27 9.10 17.26
C ARG A 139 -1.19 7.90 17.38
N LYS A 140 -0.57 6.73 17.56
CA LYS A 140 -1.30 5.48 17.86
C LYS A 140 -2.19 5.64 19.07
N THR A 141 -3.41 5.15 18.97
CA THR A 141 -4.32 5.09 20.10
C THR A 141 -3.86 4.03 21.12
N PRO A 142 -4.20 4.14 22.41
CA PRO A 142 -3.85 3.12 23.40
C PRO A 142 -4.37 1.71 23.04
N ALA A 143 -5.52 1.65 22.36
CA ALA A 143 -6.13 0.41 21.86
C ALA A 143 -5.32 -0.22 20.71
N GLU A 144 -4.85 0.58 19.75
CA GLU A 144 -3.99 0.11 18.65
C GLU A 144 -2.59 -0.29 19.13
N SER A 145 -2.09 0.34 20.19
CA SER A 145 -0.81 -0.05 20.80
C SER A 145 -0.87 -1.43 21.45
N LEU A 146 -2.03 -1.80 22.03
CA LEU A 146 -2.26 -3.14 22.58
C LEU A 146 -2.43 -4.20 21.48
N MET A 147 -3.18 -3.89 20.43
CA MET A 147 -3.33 -4.80 19.28
C MET A 147 -2.01 -5.02 18.54
N GLY A 148 -1.20 -3.98 18.35
CA GLY A 148 0.12 -4.08 17.73
C GLY A 148 1.10 -4.96 18.52
N TYR A 149 0.99 -4.98 19.86
CA TYR A 149 1.78 -5.90 20.70
C TYR A 149 1.35 -7.36 20.47
N VAL A 150 0.04 -7.63 20.40
CA VAL A 150 -0.50 -8.97 20.13
C VAL A 150 -0.15 -9.45 18.72
N GLU A 151 -0.24 -8.60 17.70
CA GLU A 151 0.18 -8.93 16.33
C GLU A 151 1.69 -9.16 16.21
N SER A 152 2.51 -8.44 16.99
CA SER A 152 3.96 -8.66 17.01
C SER A 152 4.33 -10.01 17.62
N ILE A 153 3.57 -10.47 18.63
CA ILE A 153 3.70 -11.81 19.21
C ILE A 153 3.23 -12.88 18.21
N ALA A 154 2.12 -12.63 17.50
CA ALA A 154 1.61 -13.53 16.47
C ALA A 154 2.59 -13.67 15.27
N LYS A 155 3.24 -12.57 14.85
CA LYS A 155 4.25 -12.58 13.78
C LYS A 155 5.58 -13.18 14.22
N SER A 156 5.98 -13.10 15.50
CA SER A 156 7.24 -13.70 15.98
C SER A 156 7.14 -15.21 16.29
N LEU A 157 5.94 -15.74 16.48
CA LEU A 157 5.68 -17.16 16.73
C LEU A 157 5.49 -18.01 15.47
N GLY A 158 5.52 -17.42 14.26
CA GLY A 158 5.51 -18.17 13.00
C GLY A 158 4.29 -19.08 12.81
N ALA A 159 3.15 -18.75 13.44
CA ALA A 159 1.95 -19.57 13.36
C ALA A 159 1.05 -19.07 12.22
N SER A 160 0.92 -19.89 11.19
CA SER A 160 -0.17 -19.83 10.23
C SER A 160 -1.51 -19.75 10.98
N THR A 161 -2.37 -18.81 10.55
CA THR A 161 -3.66 -18.47 11.17
C THR A 161 -4.64 -19.64 11.33
N THR A 162 -4.33 -20.81 10.75
CA THR A 162 -5.05 -22.06 10.94
C THR A 162 -4.88 -22.72 12.32
N MET A 163 -3.85 -22.38 13.11
CA MET A 163 -3.66 -22.97 14.46
C MET A 163 -4.43 -22.28 15.59
N LEU A 164 -4.83 -21.01 15.42
CA LEU A 164 -5.51 -20.26 16.48
C LEU A 164 -6.96 -20.73 16.72
N ALA A 165 -7.64 -21.28 15.70
CA ALA A 165 -8.98 -21.84 15.87
C ALA A 165 -8.99 -23.17 16.65
N ALA A 166 -7.90 -23.95 16.59
CA ALA A 166 -7.79 -25.20 17.34
C ALA A 166 -7.42 -24.98 18.82
N GLY A 167 -6.66 -23.91 19.13
CA GLY A 167 -6.21 -23.61 20.50
C GLY A 167 -7.30 -23.04 21.42
N ALA A 168 -8.23 -22.24 20.89
CA ALA A 168 -9.32 -21.68 21.68
C ALA A 168 -10.33 -22.74 22.16
N ILE A 169 -10.47 -23.85 21.43
CA ILE A 169 -11.36 -24.95 21.83
C ILE A 169 -10.69 -25.81 22.92
N GLY A 170 -9.36 -25.97 22.90
CA GLY A 170 -8.63 -26.75 23.92
C GLY A 170 -8.68 -26.16 25.33
N ALA A 171 -8.63 -24.83 25.46
CA ALA A 171 -8.65 -24.16 26.77
C ALA A 171 -10.03 -24.21 27.45
N ILE A 172 -11.12 -24.29 26.68
CA ILE A 172 -12.48 -24.43 27.23
C ILE A 172 -12.72 -25.86 27.73
N VAL A 173 -12.14 -26.88 27.08
CA VAL A 173 -12.31 -28.28 27.51
C VAL A 173 -11.51 -28.58 28.79
N LEU A 174 -10.34 -27.97 29.01
CA LEU A 174 -9.53 -28.21 30.22
C LEU A 174 -10.04 -27.48 31.48
N LEU A 175 -10.83 -26.41 31.34
CA LEU A 175 -11.52 -25.77 32.47
C LEU A 175 -12.89 -26.42 32.78
N GLY A 176 -13.41 -27.26 31.89
CA GLY A 176 -14.67 -27.99 32.06
C GLY A 176 -14.54 -29.42 32.64
N VAL A 177 -13.33 -29.89 32.92
CA VAL A 177 -13.05 -31.22 33.51
C VAL A 177 -11.99 -31.03 34.62
N LEU A 178 -12.32 -30.47 35.79
CA LEU A 178 -12.92 -31.17 36.94
C LEU A 178 -13.61 -32.51 36.68
#